data_AF-A0A660W230-F1
#
_entry.id   AF-A0A660W230-F1
#
_cell.length_a   1.000
_cell.length_b   1.000
_cell.length_c   1.000
_cell.angle_alpha   90.00
_cell.angle_beta   90.00
_cell.angle_gamma   90.00
#
_symmetry.space_group_name_H-M   'P 1'
#
loop_
_entity.id
_entity.type
_entity.pdbx_description
1 polymer ?
#
loop_
_entity_poly.entity_id
_entity_poly.type
_entity_poly.pdbx_seq_one_letter_code
_entity_poly.pdbx_strand_id
1 'polypeptide(L)'
;MAKDAAKNTKDAKSSPSSPEVRISAAAQAAGVSSQTIEYYIMIGLVEPIRHKGRSGRFFDEKIIRRIRLIHELNETGYTLQNIRDIYLKPPKKTRLENV
;
A
#
# COMPACT_ATOMS: atom_id res chain seq x y z
N MET A 1 -6.02 -41.91 -15.97
CA MET A 1 -4.93 -41.09 -15.39
C MET A 1 -5.51 -39.75 -14.98
N ALA A 2 -5.98 -39.68 -13.74
CA ALA A 2 -6.33 -38.42 -13.10
C ALA A 2 -5.03 -37.73 -12.65
N LYS A 3 -4.89 -36.44 -12.94
CA LYS A 3 -3.99 -35.56 -12.20
C LYS A 3 -4.83 -34.42 -11.66
N ASP A 4 -5.21 -34.61 -10.41
CA ASP A 4 -5.68 -33.59 -9.50
C ASP A 4 -4.71 -32.40 -9.44
N ALA A 5 -5.26 -31.20 -9.48
CA ALA A 5 -4.90 -30.11 -8.59
C ALA A 5 -5.99 -29.03 -8.68
N ALA A 6 -6.97 -29.14 -7.80
CA ALA A 6 -7.93 -28.09 -7.50
C ALA A 6 -7.23 -26.86 -6.88
N LYS A 7 -7.99 -25.75 -6.87
CA LYS A 7 -7.80 -24.51 -6.07
C LYS A 7 -6.79 -23.53 -6.68
N ASN A 8 -7.11 -22.25 -6.88
CA ASN A 8 -7.78 -21.41 -5.92
C ASN A 8 -8.33 -20.13 -6.58
N THR A 9 -9.63 -19.95 -6.43
CA THR A 9 -10.38 -18.70 -6.50
C THR A 9 -9.66 -17.56 -5.77
N LYS A 10 -9.16 -16.54 -6.48
CA LYS A 10 -8.86 -15.20 -5.87
C LYS A 10 -8.56 -14.07 -6.86
N ASP A 11 -8.99 -14.16 -8.12
CA ASP A 11 -8.95 -13.02 -9.06
C ASP A 11 -10.07 -11.98 -8.82
N ALA A 12 -10.84 -12.13 -7.73
CA ALA A 12 -11.97 -11.27 -7.39
C ALA A 12 -11.61 -10.27 -6.28
N LYS A 13 -10.82 -9.24 -6.59
CA LYS A 13 -10.87 -7.89 -5.96
C LYS A 13 -9.80 -6.92 -6.50
N SER A 14 -9.87 -6.58 -7.79
CA SER A 14 -9.35 -5.30 -8.26
C SER A 14 -10.16 -4.89 -9.48
N SER A 15 -11.27 -4.21 -9.23
CA SER A 15 -12.10 -3.62 -10.28
C SER A 15 -11.22 -2.75 -11.19
N PRO A 16 -11.36 -2.84 -12.53
CA PRO A 16 -10.56 -2.06 -13.47
C PRO A 16 -11.18 -0.67 -13.60
N SER A 17 -10.82 0.28 -12.74
CA SER A 17 -11.28 1.66 -12.90
C SER A 17 -10.21 2.72 -12.67
N SER A 18 -8.94 2.34 -12.52
CA SER A 18 -7.85 3.29 -12.34
C SER A 18 -6.61 2.82 -13.10
N PRO A 19 -5.96 3.69 -13.89
CA PRO A 19 -4.70 3.34 -14.54
C PRO A 19 -3.64 3.01 -13.49
N GLU A 20 -2.89 1.93 -13.72
CA GLU A 20 -1.75 1.54 -12.90
C GLU A 20 -0.45 2.02 -13.53
N VAL A 21 0.46 2.56 -12.71
CA VAL A 21 1.73 3.11 -13.17
C VAL A 21 2.94 2.48 -12.48
N ARG A 22 4.12 2.64 -13.08
CA ARG A 22 5.41 2.21 -12.50
C ARG A 22 5.87 3.16 -11.39
N ILE A 23 6.85 2.73 -10.60
CA ILE A 23 7.37 3.51 -9.45
C ILE A 23 7.80 4.93 -9.82
N SER A 24 8.41 5.15 -10.99
CA SER A 24 8.85 6.48 -11.43
C SER A 24 7.67 7.44 -11.64
N ALA A 25 6.63 6.99 -12.32
CA ALA A 25 5.41 7.76 -12.52
C ALA A 25 4.63 7.93 -11.21
N ALA A 26 4.60 6.91 -10.35
CA ALA A 26 4.00 7.00 -9.02
C ALA A 26 4.71 8.04 -8.14
N ALA A 27 6.04 8.08 -8.18
CA ALA A 27 6.88 9.05 -7.47
C ALA A 27 6.56 10.48 -7.91
N GLN A 28 6.52 10.71 -9.23
CA GLN A 28 6.14 12.00 -9.80
C GLN A 28 4.73 12.42 -9.38
N ALA A 29 3.75 11.52 -9.46
CA ALA A 29 2.36 11.80 -9.09
C ALA A 29 2.18 12.06 -7.58
N ALA A 30 2.97 11.40 -6.73
CA ALA A 30 2.93 11.58 -5.28
C ALA A 30 3.80 12.74 -4.77
N GLY A 31 4.63 13.35 -5.62
CA GLY A 31 5.53 14.44 -5.23
C GLY A 31 6.71 13.99 -4.37
N VAL A 32 7.15 12.74 -4.50
CA VAL A 32 8.26 12.15 -3.71
C VAL A 32 9.31 11.52 -4.62
N SER A 33 10.46 11.14 -4.04
CA SER A 33 11.45 10.35 -4.78
C SER A 33 11.03 8.88 -4.91
N SER A 34 11.50 8.18 -5.94
CA SER A 34 11.33 6.72 -6.05
C SER A 34 11.94 5.98 -4.85
N GLN A 35 13.05 6.50 -4.30
CA GLN A 35 13.69 5.94 -3.11
C GLN A 35 12.81 6.05 -1.87
N THR A 36 12.04 7.14 -1.74
CA THR A 36 11.04 7.31 -0.67
C THR A 36 9.95 6.23 -0.77
N ILE A 37 9.46 5.95 -1.99
CA ILE A 37 8.47 4.88 -2.21
C ILE A 37 9.08 3.51 -1.87
N GLU A 38 10.29 3.22 -2.32
CA GLU A 38 11.00 1.98 -1.97
C GLU A 38 11.13 1.81 -0.46
N TYR A 39 11.49 2.89 0.25
CA TYR A 39 11.60 2.87 1.69
C TYR A 39 10.25 2.59 2.37
N TYR A 40 9.16 3.25 1.92
CA TYR A 40 7.82 3.00 2.44
C TYR A 40 7.35 1.55 2.20
N ILE A 41 7.73 0.95 1.08
CA ILE A 41 7.46 -0.48 0.80
C ILE A 41 8.28 -1.38 1.74
N MET A 42 9.58 -1.11 1.87
CA MET A 42 10.49 -1.89 2.72
C MET A 42 10.00 -1.96 4.16
N ILE A 43 9.46 -0.85 4.68
CA ILE A 43 8.97 -0.77 6.04
C ILE A 43 7.46 -1.07 6.16
N GLY A 44 6.84 -1.60 5.10
CA GLY A 44 5.46 -2.10 5.10
C GLY A 44 4.36 -1.03 5.19
N LEU A 45 4.67 0.25 4.95
CA LEU A 45 3.67 1.32 4.94
C LEU A 45 2.82 1.33 3.67
N VAL A 46 3.40 0.86 2.57
CA VAL A 46 2.81 0.83 1.24
C VAL A 46 3.00 -0.56 0.64
N GLU A 47 1.94 -1.13 0.10
CA GLU A 47 1.99 -2.40 -0.63
C GLU A 47 1.77 -2.13 -2.13
N PRO A 48 2.73 -2.49 -3.00
CA PRO A 48 2.56 -2.32 -4.44
C PRO A 48 1.71 -3.46 -5.01
N ILE A 49 1.03 -3.18 -6.12
CA ILE A 49 0.34 -4.20 -6.90
C ILE A 49 1.38 -5.02 -7.66
N ARG A 50 1.24 -6.35 -7.61
CA ARG A 50 2.03 -7.31 -8.37
C ARG A 50 1.10 -8.18 -9.21
N HIS A 51 1.39 -8.27 -10.50
CA HIS A 51 0.61 -9.09 -11.44
C HIS A 51 1.38 -10.34 -11.83
N LYS A 52 0.69 -11.48 -11.87
CA LYS A 52 1.27 -12.72 -12.41
C LYS A 52 1.59 -12.52 -13.90
N GLY A 53 2.83 -12.78 -14.30
CA GLY A 53 3.26 -12.63 -15.69
C GLY A 53 3.68 -11.22 -16.12
N ARG A 54 3.58 -10.20 -15.25
CA ARG A 54 4.21 -8.89 -15.47
C ARG A 54 5.31 -8.67 -14.46
N SER A 55 6.52 -8.38 -14.93
CA SER A 55 7.63 -8.04 -14.05
C SER A 55 7.40 -6.69 -13.38
N GLY A 56 7.86 -6.54 -12.14
CA GLY A 56 7.92 -5.28 -11.41
C GLY A 56 6.66 -4.94 -10.59
N ARG A 57 6.65 -3.70 -10.10
CA ARG A 57 5.66 -3.17 -9.16
C ARG A 57 4.82 -2.09 -9.81
N PHE A 58 3.54 -2.09 -9.46
CA PHE A 58 2.53 -1.18 -10.01
C PHE A 58 1.80 -0.44 -8.87
N PHE A 59 1.34 0.75 -9.19
CA PHE A 59 0.70 1.65 -8.25
C PHE A 59 -0.52 2.23 -8.92
N ASP A 60 -1.69 2.01 -8.32
CA ASP A 60 -2.90 2.69 -8.72
C ASP A 60 -3.02 4.04 -8.00
N GLU A 61 -4.02 4.80 -8.41
CA GLU A 61 -4.33 6.11 -7.84
C GLU A 61 -4.57 6.06 -6.31
N LYS A 62 -5.14 4.97 -5.79
CA LYS A 62 -5.37 4.80 -4.35
C LYS A 62 -4.05 4.68 -3.59
N ILE A 63 -3.09 3.92 -4.11
CA ILE A 63 -1.77 3.77 -3.52
C ILE A 63 -0.99 5.09 -3.62
N ILE A 64 -1.08 5.80 -4.75
CA ILE A 64 -0.42 7.10 -4.94
C ILE A 64 -0.91 8.11 -3.89
N ARG A 65 -2.22 8.23 -3.68
CA ARG A 65 -2.77 9.10 -2.61
C ARG A 65 -2.27 8.72 -1.22
N ARG A 66 -2.13 7.42 -0.95
CA ARG A 66 -1.58 6.94 0.33
C ARG A 66 -0.11 7.36 0.51
N ILE A 67 0.71 7.21 -0.53
CA ILE A 67 2.12 7.64 -0.51
C ILE A 67 2.21 9.14 -0.19
N ARG A 68 1.41 9.95 -0.89
CA ARG A 68 1.36 11.40 -0.68
C ARG A 68 0.98 11.76 0.74
N LEU A 69 -0.08 11.13 1.28
CA LEU A 69 -0.54 11.39 2.65
C LEU A 69 0.49 10.98 3.71
N ILE A 70 1.16 9.83 3.54
CA ILE A 70 2.26 9.41 4.44
C ILE A 70 3.37 10.46 4.42
N HIS A 71 3.72 10.97 3.25
CA HIS A 71 4.77 11.97 3.11
C HIS A 71 4.38 13.29 3.78
N GLU A 72 3.18 13.81 3.51
CA GLU A 72 2.67 15.04 4.13
C GLU A 72 2.65 14.93 5.67
N LEU A 73 2.19 13.80 6.21
CA LEU A 73 2.23 13.55 7.66
C LEU A 73 3.66 13.52 8.20
N ASN A 74 4.60 12.93 7.46
CA ASN A 74 6.00 12.88 7.86
C ASN A 74 6.62 14.27 7.92
N GLU A 75 6.35 15.13 6.93
CA GLU A 75 6.80 16.52 6.89
C GLU A 75 6.23 17.35 8.05
N THR A 76 5.04 17.03 8.56
CA THR A 76 4.48 17.69 9.77
C THR A 76 5.09 17.23 11.09
N GLY A 77 6.02 16.28 11.09
CA GLY A 77 6.72 15.81 12.28
C GLY A 77 6.24 14.46 12.83
N TYR A 78 5.27 13.80 12.19
CA TYR A 78 4.94 12.43 12.56
C TYR A 78 6.03 11.47 12.08
N THR A 79 6.53 10.63 12.99
CA THR A 79 7.45 9.57 12.59
C THR A 79 6.73 8.54 11.71
N LEU A 80 7.44 7.93 10.77
CA LEU A 80 6.90 6.84 9.95
C LEU A 80 6.42 5.65 10.79
N GLN A 81 7.01 5.46 11.97
CA GLN A 81 6.56 4.46 12.95
C GLN A 81 5.19 4.83 13.52
N ASN A 82 4.98 6.08 13.95
CA ASN A 82 3.68 6.56 14.42
C ASN A 82 2.62 6.45 13.33
N ILE A 83 2.95 6.85 12.10
CA ILE A 83 2.06 6.72 10.94
C ILE A 83 1.71 5.24 10.73
N ARG A 84 2.69 4.33 10.80
CA ARG A 84 2.44 2.89 10.70
C ARG A 84 1.46 2.41 11.76
N ASP A 85 1.68 2.81 13.01
CA ASP A 85 0.86 2.36 14.13
C ASP A 85 -0.59 2.85 13.99
N ILE A 86 -0.82 4.06 13.48
CA ILE A 86 -2.17 4.58 13.22
C ILE A 86 -2.84 3.85 12.04
N TYR A 87 -2.12 3.58 10.96
CA TYR A 87 -2.70 3.05 9.72
C TYR A 87 -2.75 1.53 9.63
N LEU A 88 -1.90 0.79 10.36
CA LEU A 88 -1.84 -0.67 10.31
C LEU A 88 -2.38 -1.34 11.57
N LYS A 89 -2.37 -0.67 12.73
CA LYS A 89 -3.01 -1.23 13.93
C LYS A 89 -4.40 -0.61 14.03
N PRO A 90 -5.48 -1.42 14.06
CA PRO A 90 -6.77 -0.88 14.44
C PRO A 90 -6.64 -0.24 15.83
N PRO A 91 -7.30 0.90 16.10
CA PRO A 91 -7.26 1.50 17.42
C PRO A 91 -7.65 0.43 18.42
N LYS A 92 -6.77 0.15 19.39
CA LYS A 92 -7.15 -0.66 20.54
C LYS A 92 -8.39 0.03 21.09
N LYS A 93 -9.54 -0.67 21.09
CA LYS A 93 -10.70 -0.21 21.86
C LYS A 93 -10.21 -0.06 23.30
N THR A 94 -9.87 1.15 23.69
CA THR A 94 -9.73 1.49 25.10
C THR A 94 -11.11 1.25 25.67
N ARG A 95 -11.27 0.15 26.40
CA ARG A 95 -12.44 -0.08 27.22
C ARG A 95 -12.37 1.05 28.25
N LEU A 96 -13.06 2.16 27.97
CA LEU A 96 -13.40 3.11 28.99
C LEU A 96 -14.33 2.36 29.93
N GLU A 97 -13.77 2.02 31.08
CA GLU A 97 -14.47 1.39 32.18
C GLU A 97 -15.42 2.46 32.71
N ASN A 98 -16.69 2.35 32.33
CA ASN A 98 -17.72 3.21 32.86
C ASN A 98 -17.92 2.85 34.34
N VAL A 99 -17.58 3.84 35.18
CA VAL A 99 -18.18 4.24 36.46
C VAL A 99 -19.31 3.36 36.97
#